data_AF-A0A7X8NSP1-F1
#
_entry.id   AF-A0A7X8NSP1-F1
#
_cell.length_a   1.000
_cell.length_b   1.000
_cell.length_c   1.000
_cell.angle_alpha   90.00
_cell.angle_beta   90.00
_cell.angle_gamma   90.00
#
_symmetry.space_group_name_H-M   'P 1'
#
loop_
_entity.id
_entity.type
_entity.pdbx_description
1 polymer ?
#
loop_
_entity_poly.entity_id
_entity_poly.type
_entity_poly.pdbx_seq_one_letter_code
_entity_poly.pdbx_strand_id
1 'polypeptide(L)'
;MNFNGISGDTLQVTQLLDQQTLAARPASATVSFAAVCNYPHQIRIQSENNGLWPTDGRQATDAPGFATALPYDANLTWGSSSGQLQMDARIRSNREQRIDVDQATAGTVTLRLAILAGASNGGVNAPVLAGVYGDTLRITLEPK
;
A
#
# COMPACT_ATOMS: atom_id res chain seq x y z
N MET A 1 3.81 -8.37 14.06
CA MET A 1 4.11 -7.13 13.31
C MET A 1 5.32 -7.43 12.44
N ASN A 2 5.21 -7.40 11.10
CA ASN A 2 6.26 -7.85 10.17
C ASN A 2 6.91 -6.70 9.37
N PHE A 3 6.90 -5.49 9.90
CA PHE A 3 7.59 -4.33 9.31
C PHE A 3 8.84 -4.00 10.14
N ASN A 4 10.00 -3.83 9.52
CA ASN A 4 11.28 -3.58 10.20
C ASN A 4 11.52 -2.11 10.59
N GLY A 5 10.44 -1.37 10.88
CA GLY A 5 10.51 0.06 11.13
C GLY A 5 10.46 0.93 9.86
N ILE A 6 10.39 2.23 10.11
CA ILE A 6 10.42 3.30 9.10
C ILE A 6 11.87 3.80 9.03
N SER A 7 12.53 3.65 7.88
CA SER A 7 13.79 4.34 7.61
C SER A 7 13.50 5.49 6.66
N GLY A 8 13.26 6.68 7.21
CA GLY A 8 12.86 7.85 6.42
C GLY A 8 11.46 7.68 5.81
N ASP A 9 11.41 7.43 4.50
CA ASP A 9 10.21 7.24 3.69
C ASP A 9 9.92 5.77 3.33
N THR A 10 10.79 4.83 3.75
CA THR A 10 10.72 3.43 3.35
C THR A 10 10.16 2.54 4.47
N LEU A 11 9.18 1.71 4.10
CA LEU A 11 8.61 0.64 4.93
C LEU A 11 9.01 -0.73 4.38
N GLN A 12 9.76 -1.50 5.17
CA GLN A 12 10.23 -2.82 4.75
C GLN A 12 9.49 -3.94 5.46
N VAL A 13 8.93 -4.89 4.71
CA VAL A 13 8.39 -6.14 5.25
C VAL A 13 9.53 -7.15 5.41
N THR A 14 9.77 -7.63 6.65
CA THR A 14 10.91 -8.54 6.95
C THR A 14 10.71 -9.93 6.40
N GLN A 15 9.49 -10.45 6.49
CA GLN A 15 9.12 -11.78 6.01
C GLN A 15 7.77 -11.70 5.33
N LEU A 16 7.83 -11.48 4.01
CA LEU A 16 6.66 -11.32 3.16
C LEU A 16 5.94 -12.65 2.87
N LEU A 17 6.69 -13.75 2.76
CA LEU A 17 6.17 -15.06 2.40
C LEU A 17 6.32 -16.08 3.55
N ASP A 18 5.35 -16.97 3.65
CA ASP A 18 5.42 -18.16 4.51
C ASP A 18 6.27 -19.23 3.81
N GLN A 19 7.24 -19.81 4.51
CA GLN A 19 8.23 -20.72 3.89
C GLN A 19 7.67 -22.12 3.60
N GLN A 20 6.54 -22.51 4.19
CA GLN A 20 5.92 -23.81 3.97
C GLN A 20 4.88 -23.75 2.85
N THR A 21 4.06 -22.70 2.86
CA THR A 21 2.94 -22.53 1.91
C THR A 21 3.28 -21.66 0.72
N LEU A 22 4.38 -20.88 0.81
CA LEU A 22 4.79 -19.87 -0.17
C LEU A 22 3.76 -18.74 -0.39
N ALA A 23 2.72 -18.70 0.45
CA ALA A 23 1.69 -17.67 0.42
C ALA A 23 2.13 -16.40 1.17
N ALA A 24 1.51 -15.27 0.84
CA ALA A 24 1.76 -14.01 1.51
C ALA A 24 1.39 -14.07 3.00
N ARG A 25 2.31 -13.61 3.87
CA ARG A 25 2.03 -13.43 5.30
C ARG A 25 1.29 -12.12 5.52
N PRO A 26 0.34 -12.08 6.47
CA PRO A 26 -0.29 -10.83 6.83
C PRO A 26 0.76 -9.88 7.41
N ALA A 27 0.70 -8.62 6.98
CA ALA A 27 1.57 -7.56 7.48
C ALA A 27 0.76 -6.28 7.59
N SER A 28 0.97 -5.49 8.65
CA SER A 28 0.43 -4.14 8.72
C SER A 28 1.43 -3.14 9.28
N ALA A 29 1.43 -1.94 8.72
CA ALA A 29 2.21 -0.80 9.19
C ALA A 29 1.29 0.39 9.43
N THR A 30 1.70 1.29 10.31
CA THR A 30 1.05 2.57 10.51
C THR A 30 2.10 3.66 10.44
N VAL A 31 1.86 4.64 9.57
CA VAL A 31 2.67 5.84 9.42
C VAL A 31 1.82 7.01 9.89
N SER A 32 2.41 7.87 10.71
CA SER A 32 1.74 9.05 11.22
C SER A 32 2.63 10.27 11.02
N PHE A 33 2.05 11.37 10.55
CA PHE A 33 2.73 12.64 10.37
C PHE A 33 1.80 13.80 10.70
N ALA A 34 2.36 14.93 11.11
CA ALA A 34 1.59 16.14 11.37
C ALA A 34 1.34 16.91 10.07
N ALA A 35 0.12 17.41 9.89
CA ALA A 35 -0.25 18.28 8.78
C ALA A 35 -1.26 19.35 9.22
N VAL A 36 -1.29 20.46 8.49
CA VAL A 36 -2.23 21.56 8.68
C VAL A 36 -2.65 22.12 7.32
N CYS A 37 -3.96 22.27 7.11
CA CYS A 37 -4.54 23.03 6.01
C CYS A 37 -5.56 24.03 6.59
N ASN A 38 -5.42 25.31 6.24
CA ASN A 38 -6.25 26.41 6.75
C ASN A 38 -7.45 26.77 5.86
N TYR A 39 -7.75 25.95 4.85
CA TYR A 39 -8.86 26.11 3.90
C TYR A 39 -9.43 24.75 3.50
N PRO A 40 -10.62 24.70 2.87
CA PRO A 40 -11.14 23.49 2.22
C PRO A 40 -10.16 22.93 1.20
N HIS A 41 -9.84 21.64 1.29
CA HIS A 41 -8.77 21.01 0.52
C HIS A 41 -9.17 19.59 0.09
N GLN A 42 -8.32 18.97 -0.72
CA GLN A 42 -8.45 17.60 -1.17
C GLN A 42 -7.19 16.82 -0.79
N ILE A 43 -7.37 15.62 -0.27
CA ILE A 43 -6.31 14.65 -0.04
C ILE A 43 -6.32 13.70 -1.25
N ARG A 44 -5.22 13.62 -1.98
CA ARG A 44 -5.00 12.60 -3.02
C ARG A 44 -4.04 11.55 -2.49
N ILE A 45 -4.47 10.30 -2.49
CA ILE A 45 -3.62 9.14 -2.21
C ILE A 45 -3.42 8.39 -3.52
N GLN A 46 -2.18 8.11 -3.89
CA GLN A 46 -1.86 7.49 -5.16
C GLN A 46 -0.81 6.38 -4.97
N SER A 47 -1.10 5.20 -5.50
CA SER A 47 -0.14 4.12 -5.75
C SER A 47 0.41 4.25 -7.16
N GLU A 48 1.71 4.06 -7.34
CA GLU A 48 2.34 4.04 -8.67
C GLU A 48 2.09 2.72 -9.41
N ASN A 49 1.93 1.59 -8.72
CA ASN A 49 1.85 0.28 -9.36
C ASN A 49 0.55 -0.49 -9.10
N ASN A 50 -0.41 0.04 -8.35
CA ASN A 50 -1.64 -0.65 -7.96
C ASN A 50 -1.35 -1.98 -7.24
N GLY A 51 -0.33 -2.02 -6.39
CA GLY A 51 0.07 -3.22 -5.65
C GLY A 51 1.57 -3.32 -5.50
N LEU A 52 2.06 -4.32 -4.77
CA LEU A 52 3.49 -4.59 -4.68
C LEU A 52 3.90 -5.44 -5.88
N TRP A 53 4.84 -4.94 -6.69
CA TRP A 53 5.36 -5.62 -7.89
C TRP A 53 6.86 -5.89 -7.76
N PRO A 54 7.40 -6.89 -8.46
CA PRO A 54 8.84 -7.14 -8.50
C PRO A 54 9.63 -5.89 -8.93
N THR A 55 10.68 -5.56 -8.17
CA THR A 55 11.54 -4.37 -8.37
C THR A 55 12.93 -4.72 -8.85
N ASP A 56 13.31 -5.99 -8.80
CA ASP A 56 14.66 -6.50 -9.13
C ASP A 56 14.89 -6.67 -10.65
N GLY A 57 14.01 -6.12 -11.48
CA GLY A 57 14.13 -6.16 -12.94
C GLY A 57 13.91 -7.55 -13.55
N ARG A 58 13.68 -8.59 -12.73
CA ARG A 58 13.09 -9.83 -13.20
C ARG A 58 11.67 -9.48 -13.61
N GLN A 59 11.44 -9.32 -14.91
CA GLN A 59 10.08 -9.48 -15.41
C GLN A 59 9.60 -10.80 -14.81
N ALA A 60 8.53 -10.76 -14.03
CA ALA A 60 7.85 -11.97 -13.62
C ALA A 60 7.36 -12.63 -14.91
N THR A 61 8.23 -13.42 -15.54
CA THR A 61 7.85 -14.30 -16.62
C THR A 61 6.80 -15.20 -16.01
N ASP A 62 5.59 -15.17 -16.56
CA ASP A 62 4.44 -15.93 -16.09
C ASP A 62 4.91 -17.34 -15.70
N ALA A 63 5.03 -17.58 -14.39
CA ALA A 63 5.35 -18.87 -13.82
C ALA A 63 3.98 -19.48 -13.50
N PRO A 64 3.47 -20.43 -14.30
CA PRO A 64 2.11 -20.91 -14.14
C PRO A 64 1.89 -21.43 -12.71
N GLY A 65 0.81 -20.98 -12.08
CA GLY A 65 0.47 -21.34 -10.71
C GLY A 65 1.10 -20.45 -9.62
N PHE A 66 1.98 -19.50 -9.96
CA PHE A 66 2.53 -18.52 -9.03
C PHE A 66 1.91 -17.14 -9.23
N ALA A 67 1.66 -16.45 -8.12
CA ALA A 67 1.32 -15.04 -8.12
C ALA A 67 2.55 -14.18 -8.41
N THR A 68 2.35 -13.13 -9.19
CA THR A 68 3.41 -12.23 -9.67
C THR A 68 3.37 -10.86 -9.01
N ALA A 69 2.32 -10.56 -8.24
CA ALA A 69 2.17 -9.32 -7.49
C ALA A 69 1.24 -9.52 -6.28
N LEU A 70 1.34 -8.59 -5.31
CA LEU A 70 0.61 -8.66 -4.05
C LEU A 70 -0.32 -7.46 -3.85
N PRO A 71 -1.61 -7.68 -3.60
CA PRO A 71 -2.54 -6.62 -3.24
C PRO A 71 -2.32 -6.16 -1.79
N TYR A 72 -2.71 -4.93 -1.51
CA TYR A 72 -2.69 -4.37 -0.16
C TYR A 72 -3.72 -3.24 -0.02
N ASP A 73 -4.12 -2.95 1.21
CA ASP A 73 -5.02 -1.84 1.53
C ASP A 73 -4.26 -0.67 2.16
N ALA A 74 -4.62 0.55 1.76
CA ALA A 74 -4.21 1.79 2.37
C ALA A 74 -5.43 2.52 2.96
N ASN A 75 -5.42 2.77 4.26
CA ASN A 75 -6.49 3.49 4.98
C ASN A 75 -5.91 4.75 5.59
N LEU A 76 -6.44 5.91 5.21
CA LEU A 76 -6.00 7.20 5.71
C LEU A 76 -7.08 7.83 6.58
N THR A 77 -6.67 8.43 7.69
CA THR A 77 -7.52 9.27 8.54
C THR A 77 -6.82 10.60 8.83
N TRP A 78 -7.59 11.69 8.81
CA TRP A 78 -7.13 13.01 9.24
C TRP A 78 -8.31 13.85 9.71
N GLY A 79 -8.30 14.26 10.99
CA GLY A 79 -9.46 14.91 11.60
C GLY A 79 -10.70 14.01 11.55
N SER A 80 -11.80 14.52 11.00
CA SER A 80 -13.04 13.75 10.76
C SER A 80 -13.07 13.04 9.40
N SER A 81 -12.06 13.25 8.55
CA SER A 81 -12.03 12.69 7.20
C SER A 81 -11.30 11.36 7.17
N SER A 82 -11.82 10.42 6.39
CA SER A 82 -11.21 9.12 6.17
C SER A 82 -11.35 8.68 4.71
N GLY A 83 -10.39 7.91 4.22
CA GLY A 83 -10.52 7.25 2.93
C GLY A 83 -9.71 5.98 2.83
N GLN A 84 -10.09 5.15 1.86
CA GLN A 84 -9.48 3.87 1.61
C GLN A 84 -9.09 3.76 0.13
N LEU A 85 -7.93 3.18 -0.13
CA LEU A 85 -7.44 2.82 -1.45
C LEU A 85 -7.01 1.34 -1.41
N GLN A 86 -7.65 0.50 -2.22
CA GLN A 86 -7.44 -0.97 -2.21
C GLN A 86 -6.67 -1.47 -3.43
N MET A 87 -5.37 -1.66 -3.34
CA MET A 87 -4.55 -2.06 -4.47
C MET A 87 -4.80 -3.53 -4.79
N ASP A 88 -5.30 -3.85 -5.99
CA ASP A 88 -5.71 -5.22 -6.33
C ASP A 88 -4.61 -6.05 -7.00
N ALA A 89 -3.50 -5.40 -7.39
CA ALA A 89 -2.35 -6.01 -8.05
C ALA A 89 -2.68 -6.80 -9.33
N ARG A 90 -3.82 -6.53 -9.97
CA ARG A 90 -4.22 -7.23 -11.20
C ARG A 90 -3.51 -6.68 -12.43
N ILE A 91 -3.39 -5.36 -12.49
CA ILE A 91 -2.74 -4.63 -13.58
C ILE A 91 -1.77 -3.65 -12.94
N ARG A 92 -0.54 -3.63 -13.43
CA ARG A 92 0.49 -2.68 -13.00
C ARG A 92 0.18 -1.31 -13.60
N SER A 93 -0.42 -0.44 -12.81
CA SER A 93 -0.82 0.91 -13.22
C SER A 93 -0.92 1.85 -12.04
N ASN A 94 -0.96 3.14 -12.31
CA ASN A 94 -1.31 4.11 -11.28
C ASN A 94 -2.73 3.84 -10.77
N ARG A 95 -2.94 4.03 -9.47
CA ARG A 95 -4.28 3.99 -8.87
C ARG A 95 -4.38 5.05 -7.78
N GLU A 96 -5.48 5.79 -7.76
CA GLU A 96 -5.64 6.91 -6.85
C GLU A 96 -7.03 6.96 -6.21
N GLN A 97 -7.10 7.65 -5.07
CA GLN A 97 -8.34 8.06 -4.41
C GLN A 97 -8.21 9.52 -3.99
N ARG A 98 -9.30 10.27 -4.16
CA ARG A 98 -9.44 11.66 -3.70
C ARG A 98 -10.43 11.72 -2.55
N ILE A 99 -10.10 12.47 -1.51
CA ILE A 99 -10.92 12.68 -0.32
C ILE A 99 -11.08 14.17 -0.13
N ASP A 100 -12.31 14.63 -0.19
CA ASP A 100 -12.64 16.03 0.01
C ASP A 100 -12.73 16.37 1.51
N VAL A 101 -12.16 17.50 1.89
CA VAL A 101 -12.18 18.03 3.25
C VAL A 101 -12.68 19.46 3.21
N ASP A 102 -13.91 19.68 3.64
CA ASP A 102 -14.60 20.96 3.44
C ASP A 102 -14.31 22.02 4.52
N GLN A 103 -13.37 21.73 5.42
CA GLN A 103 -13.00 22.60 6.52
C GLN A 103 -11.48 22.65 6.75
N ALA A 104 -11.03 23.73 7.38
CA ALA A 104 -9.67 23.79 7.90
C ALA A 104 -9.42 22.64 8.89
N THR A 105 -8.30 21.95 8.73
CA THR A 105 -7.97 20.74 9.50
C THR A 105 -6.50 20.79 9.91
N ALA A 106 -6.24 20.47 11.17
CA ALA A 106 -4.89 20.39 11.74
C ALA A 106 -4.78 19.12 12.59
N GLY A 107 -3.59 18.53 12.63
CA GLY A 107 -3.29 17.41 13.51
C GLY A 107 -2.58 16.27 12.79
N THR A 108 -2.73 15.07 13.34
CA THR A 108 -2.05 13.88 12.83
C THR A 108 -2.84 13.26 11.67
N VAL A 109 -2.17 13.12 10.53
CA VAL A 109 -2.58 12.20 9.46
C VAL A 109 -2.07 10.82 9.83
N THR A 110 -2.95 9.82 9.79
CA THR A 110 -2.58 8.42 10.01
C THR A 110 -2.87 7.60 8.76
N LEU A 111 -1.85 6.93 8.24
CA LEU A 111 -1.94 5.97 7.15
C LEU A 111 -1.68 4.57 7.69
N ARG A 112 -2.68 3.69 7.59
CA ARG A 112 -2.55 2.26 7.87
C ARG A 112 -2.45 1.48 6.57
N LEU A 113 -1.35 0.75 6.42
CA LEU A 113 -1.13 -0.19 5.33
C LEU A 113 -1.37 -1.62 5.81
N ALA A 114 -2.01 -2.46 5.00
CA ALA A 114 -2.25 -3.86 5.32
C ALA A 114 -2.15 -4.78 4.11
N ILE A 115 -1.36 -5.84 4.24
CA ILE A 115 -1.38 -7.02 3.38
C ILE A 115 -2.17 -8.08 4.14
N LEU A 116 -3.22 -8.63 3.52
CA LEU A 116 -4.01 -9.69 4.13
C LEU A 116 -3.29 -11.04 4.00
N ALA A 117 -3.63 -11.99 4.89
CA ALA A 117 -3.07 -13.34 4.81
C ALA A 117 -3.45 -14.00 3.47
N GLY A 118 -2.45 -14.58 2.79
CA GLY A 118 -2.63 -15.24 1.50
C GLY A 118 -2.97 -14.30 0.34
N ALA A 119 -2.92 -12.98 0.53
CA ALA A 119 -3.31 -12.04 -0.52
C ALA A 119 -2.36 -12.13 -1.72
N SER A 120 -2.91 -12.28 -2.94
CA SER A 120 -2.12 -12.37 -4.17
C SER A 120 -2.98 -12.04 -5.39
N ASN A 121 -2.34 -11.65 -6.50
CA ASN A 121 -3.03 -11.44 -7.78
C ASN A 121 -3.39 -12.75 -8.51
N GLY A 122 -2.83 -13.89 -8.09
CA GLY A 122 -3.14 -15.23 -8.61
C GLY A 122 -4.26 -15.96 -7.85
N GLY A 123 -4.90 -15.30 -6.88
CA GLY A 123 -5.91 -15.87 -5.99
C GLY A 123 -5.44 -16.00 -4.55
N VAL A 124 -6.37 -16.16 -3.61
CA VAL A 124 -6.04 -16.28 -2.19
C VAL A 124 -5.21 -17.54 -1.95
N ASN A 125 -4.12 -17.41 -1.19
CA ASN A 125 -3.13 -18.44 -0.88
C ASN A 125 -2.34 -18.99 -2.07
N ALA A 126 -2.37 -18.34 -3.24
CA ALA A 126 -1.49 -18.73 -4.33
C ALA A 126 -0.02 -18.54 -3.91
N PRO A 127 0.88 -19.49 -4.24
CA PRO A 127 2.30 -19.34 -3.96
C PRO A 127 2.83 -18.14 -4.74
N VAL A 128 3.71 -17.35 -4.13
CA VAL A 128 4.22 -16.09 -4.71
C VAL A 128 5.62 -16.32 -5.24
N LEU A 129 5.94 -15.74 -6.39
CA LEU A 129 7.27 -15.82 -6.96
C LEU A 129 8.31 -15.24 -5.96
N ALA A 130 9.49 -15.86 -5.87
CA ALA A 130 10.54 -15.33 -5.01
C ALA A 130 11.13 -14.05 -5.63
N GLY A 131 11.14 -12.96 -4.86
CA GLY A 131 11.68 -11.68 -5.32
C GLY A 131 11.51 -10.55 -4.31
N VAL A 132 12.02 -9.38 -4.68
CA VAL A 132 11.84 -8.14 -3.92
C VAL A 132 10.67 -7.37 -4.52
N TYR A 133 9.63 -7.15 -3.72
CA TYR A 133 8.40 -6.49 -4.11
C TYR A 133 8.35 -5.07 -3.56
N GLY A 134 7.87 -4.13 -4.36
CA GLY A 134 7.78 -2.73 -3.97
C GLY A 134 6.65 -2.00 -4.68
N ASP A 135 6.25 -0.89 -4.06
CA ASP A 135 5.34 0.12 -4.60
C ASP A 135 5.66 1.47 -3.97
N THR A 136 5.31 2.55 -4.65
CA THR A 136 5.42 3.91 -4.12
C THR A 136 4.03 4.45 -3.85
N LEU A 137 3.81 4.90 -2.61
CA LEU A 137 2.61 5.65 -2.23
C LEU A 137 2.91 7.13 -2.10
N ARG A 138 2.14 7.95 -2.82
CA ARG A 138 2.19 9.41 -2.73
C ARG A 138 0.91 9.93 -2.10
N ILE A 139 1.06 10.73 -1.05
CA ILE A 139 -0.03 11.51 -0.46
C ILE A 139 0.19 12.97 -0.84
N THR A 140 -0.80 13.61 -1.43
CA THR A 140 -0.78 15.04 -1.77
C THR A 140 -1.94 15.75 -1.09
N LEU A 141 -1.67 16.92 -0.51
CA LEU A 141 -2.69 17.83 0.02
C LEU A 141 -2.81 19.01 -0.94
N GLU A 142 -4.00 19.19 -1.52
CA GLU A 142 -4.24 20.20 -2.56
C GLU A 142 -5.33 21.19 -2.12
N PRO A 143 -5.13 22.51 -2.27
CA PRO A 143 -6.22 23.47 -2.14
C PRO A 143 -7.35 23.19 -3.11
N LYS A 144 -8.59 23.41 -2.66
CA LYS A 144 -9.76 23.52 -3.52
C LYS A 144 -9.93 24.95 -4.04
#